data_AF-A0A830D638-F1
#
_entry.id   AF-A0A830D638-F1
#
_cell.length_a   1.000
_cell.length_b   1.000
_cell.length_c   1.000
_cell.angle_alpha   90.00
_cell.angle_beta   90.00
_cell.angle_gamma   90.00
#
_symmetry.space_group_name_H-M   'P 1'
#
loop_
_entity.id
_entity.type
_entity.pdbx_description
1 polymer ?
#
loop_
_entity_poly.entity_id
_entity_poly.type
_entity_poly.pdbx_seq_one_letter_code
_entity_poly.pdbx_strand_id
1 'polypeptide(L)' 'HPEERVHCYRVLDDSGQPVSSNYVHIDKDIALKMYKEMVTLQTMDTIFYEAQRQGRISFYVTAI' A
#
# COMPACT_ATOMS: atom_id res chain seq x y z
N HIS A 1 -2.87 -2.64 36.53
CA HIS A 1 -1.72 -2.51 35.62
C HIS A 1 -2.27 -2.21 34.23
N PRO A 2 -1.81 -1.17 33.50
CA PRO A 2 -2.24 -1.02 32.12
C PRO A 2 -1.72 -2.22 31.32
N GLU A 3 -2.61 -2.92 30.63
CA GLU A 3 -2.22 -4.04 29.76
C GLU A 3 -1.30 -3.52 28.66
N GLU A 4 -0.16 -4.17 28.50
CA GLU A 4 0.82 -3.83 27.47
C GLU A 4 0.21 -4.13 26.10
N ARG A 5 0.28 -3.15 25.17
CA ARG A 5 -0.32 -3.31 23.84
C ARG A 5 0.44 -4.37 23.05
N VAL A 6 -0.31 -5.23 22.35
CA VAL A 6 0.28 -6.21 21.43
C VAL A 6 1.11 -5.50 20.37
N HIS A 7 2.33 -5.99 20.14
CA HIS A 7 3.22 -5.45 19.12
C HIS A 7 2.68 -5.69 17.70
N CYS A 8 2.85 -4.69 16.82
CA CYS A 8 2.50 -4.83 15.42
C CYS A 8 3.50 -5.75 14.71
N TYR A 9 3.00 -6.80 14.05
CA TYR A 9 3.83 -7.64 13.19
C TYR A 9 4.35 -6.84 12.00
N ARG A 10 5.64 -6.98 11.70
CA ARG A 10 6.35 -6.25 10.63
C ARG A 10 7.37 -7.19 9.98
N VAL A 11 7.46 -7.15 8.65
CA VAL A 11 8.45 -7.93 7.87
C VAL A 11 9.61 -7.08 7.39
N LEU A 12 9.31 -5.87 6.88
CA LEU A 12 10.31 -4.93 6.37
C LEU A 12 10.40 -3.70 7.28
N ASP A 13 11.60 -3.15 7.43
CA ASP A 13 11.80 -1.83 8.04
C ASP A 13 11.48 -0.70 7.05
N ASP A 14 11.65 0.55 7.50
CA ASP A 14 11.33 1.73 6.71
C ASP A 14 12.29 1.94 5.52
N SER A 15 13.42 1.23 5.50
CA SER A 15 14.38 1.17 4.38
C SER A 15 14.14 -0.01 3.44
N GLY A 16 13.09 -0.80 3.68
CA GLY A 16 12.74 -1.98 2.90
C GLY A 16 13.62 -3.21 3.18
N GLN A 17 14.40 -3.21 4.27
CA GLN A 17 15.21 -4.36 4.67
C GLN A 17 14.41 -5.31 5.59
N PRO A 18 14.58 -6.63 5.49
CA PRO A 18 13.92 -7.57 6.41
C PRO A 18 14.33 -7.33 7.86
N VAL A 19 13.36 -7.22 8.78
CA VAL A 19 13.63 -7.06 10.22
C VAL A 19 14.03 -8.37 10.91
N SER A 20 13.73 -9.51 10.28
CA SER A 20 14.12 -10.84 10.73
C SER A 20 14.20 -11.79 9.54
N SER A 21 14.76 -12.99 9.74
CA SER A 21 14.79 -14.06 8.73
C SER A 21 13.55 -14.96 8.75
N ASN A 22 12.60 -14.74 9.67
CA ASN A 22 11.43 -15.59 9.85
C ASN A 22 10.21 -15.00 9.13
N TYR A 23 10.22 -15.05 7.80
CA TYR A 23 9.12 -14.59 6.95
C TYR A 23 8.95 -15.49 5.73
N VAL A 24 7.76 -15.45 5.14
CA VAL A 24 7.49 -16.15 3.87
C VAL A 24 8.14 -15.38 2.74
N HIS A 25 9.06 -16.01 2.04
CA HIS A 25 9.65 -15.43 0.82
C HIS A 25 8.57 -15.29 -0.26
N ILE A 26 8.51 -14.11 -0.87
CA ILE A 26 7.61 -13.82 -1.98
C ILE A 26 8.42 -13.91 -3.28
N ASP A 27 7.89 -14.63 -4.25
CA ASP A 27 8.50 -14.73 -5.57
C ASP A 27 8.59 -13.36 -6.24
N LYS A 28 9.66 -13.15 -7.01
CA LYS A 28 9.93 -11.88 -7.70
C LYS A 28 8.73 -11.42 -8.54
N ASP A 29 8.07 -12.34 -9.24
CA ASP A 29 6.95 -12.01 -10.12
C ASP A 29 5.72 -11.53 -9.33
N ILE A 30 5.48 -12.11 -8.16
CA ILE A 30 4.41 -11.68 -7.24
C ILE A 30 4.76 -10.31 -6.65
N ALA A 31 6.00 -10.12 -6.18
CA ALA A 31 6.44 -8.84 -5.64
C ALA A 31 6.34 -7.71 -6.68
N LEU A 32 6.74 -7.99 -7.93
CA LEU A 32 6.60 -7.04 -9.04
C LEU A 32 5.13 -6.77 -9.38
N LYS A 33 4.27 -7.79 -9.33
CA LYS A 33 2.82 -7.61 -9.54
C LYS A 33 2.23 -6.68 -8.48
N MET A 34 2.51 -6.93 -7.20
CA MET A 34 2.05 -6.08 -6.09
C MET A 34 2.50 -4.62 -6.28
N TYR A 35 3.77 -4.41 -6.60
CA TYR A 35 4.29 -3.06 -6.87
C TYR A 35 3.58 -2.37 -8.03
N LYS A 36 3.44 -3.06 -9.17
CA LYS A 36 2.74 -2.52 -10.35
C LYS A 36 1.29 -2.17 -10.06
N GLU A 37 0.60 -3.00 -9.29
CA GLU A 37 -0.79 -2.75 -8.89
C GLU A 37 -0.90 -1.52 -7.97
N MET A 38 -0.01 -1.37 -6.98
CA MET A 38 0.03 -0.17 -6.11
C MET A 38 0.25 1.12 -6.92
N VAL A 39 1.22 1.13 -7.84
CA VAL A 39 1.49 2.30 -8.69
C VAL A 39 0.34 2.60 -9.65
N THR A 40 -0.29 1.55 -10.20
CA THR A 40 -1.46 1.70 -11.07
C THR A 40 -2.63 2.33 -10.31
N LEU A 41 -2.89 1.86 -9.08
CA LEU A 41 -3.94 2.41 -8.22
C LEU A 41 -3.67 3.88 -7.88
N GLN A 42 -2.45 4.24 -7.52
CA GLN A 42 -2.06 5.64 -7.28
C GLN A 42 -2.26 6.53 -8.52
N THR A 43 -1.98 6.00 -9.72
CA THR A 43 -2.19 6.71 -10.98
C THR A 43 -3.69 6.93 -11.24
N MET A 44 -4.52 5.90 -11.01
CA MET A 44 -5.97 5.99 -11.12
C MET A 44 -6.54 7.02 -10.14
N ASP A 45 -6.08 6.99 -8.88
CA ASP A 45 -6.52 7.92 -7.84
C ASP A 45 -6.26 9.37 -8.26
N THR A 46 -5.08 9.66 -8.81
CA THR A 46 -4.74 11.00 -9.29
C THR A 46 -5.70 11.45 -10.40
N ILE A 47 -5.88 10.63 -11.43
CA ILE A 47 -6.70 10.97 -12.61
C ILE A 47 -8.17 11.15 -12.23
N PHE A 48 -8.73 10.24 -11.45
CA PHE A 48 -10.16 10.27 -11.13
C PHE A 48 -10.52 11.30 -10.07
N TYR A 49 -9.60 11.58 -9.14
CA TYR A 49 -9.75 12.72 -8.23
C TYR A 49 -9.80 14.04 -9.01
N GLU A 50 -8.92 14.24 -9.98
CA GLU A 50 -8.96 15.43 -10.84
C GLU A 50 -10.21 15.50 -11.72
N ALA A 51 -10.65 14.37 -12.28
CA ALA A 51 -11.90 14.28 -13.04
C ALA A 51 -13.11 14.69 -12.18
N GLN A 52 -13.14 14.27 -10.91
CA GLN A 52 -14.17 14.66 -9.95
C GLN A 52 -14.14 16.16 -9.67
N ARG A 53 -12.95 16.75 -9.43
CA ARG A 53 -12.80 18.20 -9.21
C ARG A 53 -13.21 19.05 -10.41
N GLN A 54 -13.09 18.51 -11.62
CA GLN A 54 -13.53 19.15 -12.86
C GLN A 54 -15.01 18.90 -13.17
N GLY A 55 -15.74 18.20 -12.30
CA GLY A 55 -17.17 17.89 -12.49
C GLY A 55 -17.45 16.85 -13.58
N ARG A 56 -16.43 16.10 -14.04
CA ARG A 56 -16.59 15.03 -15.04
C ARG A 56 -17.18 13.75 -14.44
N ILE A 57 -17.03 13.57 -13.13
CA ILE A 57 -17.58 12.45 -12.34
C ILE A 57 -18.17 13.04 -11.04
N SER A 58 -19.31 12.51 -10.58
CA SER A 58 -20.02 13.04 -9.41
C SER A 58 -19.32 12.79 -8.08
N PHE A 59 -18.69 11.62 -7.92
CA PHE A 59 -18.03 11.21 -6.68
C PHE A 59 -16.83 10.28 -6.95
N TYR A 60 -15.75 10.47 -6.19
CA TYR A 60 -14.57 9.61 -6.18
C TYR A 60 -13.89 9.68 -4.80
N VAL A 61 -13.33 8.56 -4.33
CA VAL A 61 -12.58 8.47 -3.06
C VAL A 61 -11.26 7.78 -3.33
N THR A 62 -10.17 8.36 -2.85
CA THR A 62 -8.82 7.82 -2.98
C THR A 62 -8.59 6.70 -1.98
N ALA A 63 -7.70 5.76 -2.33
CA ALA A 63 -7.23 4.72 -1.40
C ALA A 63 -6.05 5.19 -0.52
N ILE A 64 -5.58 6.42 -0.76
CA ILE A 64 -4.49 7.12 -0.05
C ILE A 64 -5.09 8.08 0.98
#